data_AF-A0A2A4QVT0-F1
#
_entry.id   AF-A0A2A4QVT0-F1
#
_cell.length_a   1.000
_cell.length_b   1.000
_cell.length_c   1.000
_cell.angle_alpha   90.00
_cell.angle_beta   90.00
_cell.angle_gamma   90.00
#
_symmetry.space_group_name_H-M   'P 1'
#
loop_
_entity.id
_entity.type
_entity.pdbx_description
1 polymer ?
#
loop_
_entity_poly.entity_id
_entity_poly.type
_entity_poly.pdbx_seq_one_letter_code
_entity_poly.pdbx_strand_id
1 'polypeptide(L)'
;MFELKSAISKSSTVNEEDVKNTKSVLRDFGLYPKDKGIESFTDNELFDGIEKFQKTAGLKVDGVMRPKGETETRTNQVMDNMKTPPKPQENPDVKRKPKPPVPEKKPVRDCSALKAALDNARRDMRVKDAILRNANKELQALKQKRDALKTEIEKETDQRNKAVFKGILKGGYRGGRMGSLIGPLATAAGTVAGGTIGGTLGYGVEELVDVLSGDGTLGTVEESYQKVVSDIGNLSVAISKLYVPELRATQERVKKSNEAYRVCKNHNG
;
A
#
# COMPACT_ATOMS: atom_id res chain seq x y z
N MET A 1 -22.99 16.86 13.39
CA MET A 1 -22.22 16.07 14.35
C MET A 1 -22.18 14.66 13.80
N PHE A 2 -21.02 14.01 13.80
CA PHE A 2 -20.84 12.65 13.30
C PHE A 2 -21.21 11.67 14.41
N GLU A 3 -22.15 10.76 14.17
CA GLU A 3 -22.64 9.82 15.17
C GLU A 3 -22.75 8.44 14.53
N LEU A 4 -22.14 7.42 15.15
CA LEU A 4 -22.24 6.04 14.68
C LEU A 4 -23.43 5.36 15.34
N LYS A 5 -24.24 4.67 14.54
CA LYS A 5 -25.32 3.80 15.02
C LYS A 5 -24.81 2.43 15.44
N SER A 6 -23.70 1.98 14.86
CA SER A 6 -23.13 0.64 15.03
C SER A 6 -21.61 0.65 15.01
N ALA A 7 -20.98 -0.39 15.56
CA ALA A 7 -19.53 -0.52 15.51
C ALA A 7 -19.06 -0.93 14.12
N ILE A 8 -18.11 -0.17 13.57
CA ILE A 8 -17.41 -0.48 12.33
C ILE A 8 -16.16 -1.29 12.68
N SER A 9 -16.15 -2.57 12.28
CA SER A 9 -15.00 -3.46 12.44
C SER A 9 -14.96 -4.47 11.30
N LYS A 10 -13.80 -5.13 11.09
CA LYS A 10 -13.63 -6.16 10.06
C LYS A 10 -14.54 -7.40 10.25
N SER A 11 -15.14 -7.56 11.44
CA SER A 11 -15.89 -8.76 11.83
C SER A 11 -17.32 -8.50 12.33
N SER A 12 -17.82 -7.25 12.28
CA SER A 12 -19.17 -6.91 12.74
C SER A 12 -20.11 -6.60 11.57
N THR A 13 -21.41 -6.82 11.78
CA THR A 13 -22.44 -6.25 10.91
C THR A 13 -22.44 -4.74 11.08
N VAL A 14 -22.20 -4.02 9.98
CA VAL A 14 -22.06 -2.56 9.98
C VAL A 14 -23.29 -1.91 9.37
N ASN A 15 -23.73 -0.77 9.93
CA ASN A 15 -24.76 0.05 9.34
C ASN A 15 -24.23 0.76 8.08
N GLU A 16 -24.96 0.68 6.98
CA GLU A 16 -24.58 1.26 5.69
C GLU A 16 -24.34 2.78 5.74
N GLU A 17 -25.11 3.49 6.56
CA GLU A 17 -25.01 4.94 6.70
C GLU A 17 -23.75 5.33 7.47
N ASP A 18 -23.40 4.57 8.51
CA ASP A 18 -22.15 4.74 9.26
C ASP A 18 -20.93 4.55 8.36
N VAL A 19 -20.96 3.56 7.45
CA VAL A 19 -19.88 3.32 6.48
C VAL A 19 -19.70 4.51 5.55
N LYS A 20 -20.80 5.00 4.94
CA LYS A 20 -20.74 6.16 4.02
C LYS A 20 -20.23 7.41 4.72
N ASN A 21 -20.76 7.70 5.91
CA ASN A 21 -20.34 8.86 6.70
C ASN A 21 -18.87 8.76 7.07
N THR A 22 -18.40 7.58 7.49
CA THR A 22 -17.01 7.37 7.87
C THR A 22 -16.06 7.52 6.68
N LYS A 23 -16.41 6.95 5.52
CA LYS A 23 -15.65 7.13 4.27
C LYS A 23 -15.57 8.60 3.86
N SER A 24 -16.67 9.35 3.99
CA SER A 24 -16.67 10.79 3.68
C SER A 24 -15.73 11.56 4.60
N VAL A 25 -15.83 11.33 5.90
CA VAL A 25 -15.00 12.05 6.89
C VAL A 25 -13.52 11.70 6.74
N LEU A 26 -13.19 10.42 6.53
CA LEU A 26 -11.81 10.01 6.29
C LEU A 26 -11.27 10.58 4.98
N ARG A 27 -12.12 10.75 3.95
CA ARG A 27 -11.73 11.41 2.71
C ARG A 27 -11.43 12.89 2.92
N ASP A 28 -12.26 13.59 3.70
CA ASP A 28 -12.03 14.99 4.05
C ASP A 28 -10.71 15.16 4.81
N PHE A 29 -10.35 14.16 5.62
CA PHE A 29 -9.07 14.11 6.32
C PHE A 29 -7.87 13.70 5.44
N GLY A 30 -8.11 13.31 4.18
CA GLY A 30 -7.09 12.78 3.27
C GLY A 30 -6.60 11.37 3.63
N LEU A 31 -7.35 10.65 4.46
CA LEU A 31 -7.04 9.30 4.94
C LEU A 31 -7.77 8.19 4.16
N TYR A 32 -8.75 8.55 3.32
CA TYR A 32 -9.44 7.65 2.40
C TYR A 32 -9.24 8.10 0.94
N PRO A 33 -8.96 7.18 -0.01
CA PRO A 33 -8.69 7.53 -1.40
C PRO A 33 -9.87 8.27 -2.07
N LYS A 34 -9.55 9.27 -2.90
CA LYS A 34 -10.56 10.09 -3.61
C LYS A 34 -11.14 9.39 -4.84
N ASP A 35 -10.39 8.46 -5.41
CA ASP A 35 -10.73 7.64 -6.57
C ASP A 35 -11.66 6.48 -6.24
N LYS A 36 -11.83 6.15 -4.96
CA LYS A 36 -12.78 5.12 -4.49
C LYS A 36 -14.19 5.70 -4.36
N GLY A 37 -15.23 4.88 -4.53
CA GLY A 37 -16.61 5.30 -4.30
C GLY A 37 -16.93 5.43 -2.80
N ILE A 38 -17.86 6.33 -2.42
CA ILE A 38 -18.47 6.33 -1.07
C ILE A 38 -19.69 5.41 -1.12
N GLU A 39 -19.41 4.12 -1.25
CA GLU A 39 -20.42 3.06 -1.25
C GLU A 39 -20.72 2.61 0.19
N SER A 40 -21.88 1.96 0.40
CA SER A 40 -22.30 1.46 1.72
C SER A 40 -21.55 0.22 2.20
N PHE A 41 -20.70 -0.36 1.37
CA PHE A 41 -19.94 -1.56 1.70
C PHE A 41 -18.59 -1.22 2.35
N THR A 42 -18.22 -2.00 3.37
CA THR A 42 -16.88 -1.91 3.97
C THR A 42 -15.82 -2.41 3.00
N ASP A 43 -14.70 -1.71 2.92
CA ASP A 43 -13.53 -2.10 2.14
C ASP A 43 -12.26 -2.03 3.00
N ASN A 44 -11.15 -2.57 2.49
CA ASN A 44 -9.89 -2.56 3.22
C ASN A 44 -9.38 -1.13 3.44
N GLU A 45 -9.61 -0.25 2.48
CA GLU A 45 -9.20 1.14 2.51
C GLU A 45 -9.91 1.94 3.61
N LEU A 46 -11.17 1.62 3.94
CA LEU A 46 -11.87 2.18 5.10
C LEU A 46 -11.14 1.83 6.39
N PHE A 47 -10.81 0.55 6.60
CA PHE A 47 -10.12 0.12 7.81
C PHE A 47 -8.71 0.70 7.90
N ASP A 48 -7.98 0.73 6.79
CA ASP A 48 -6.67 1.40 6.72
C ASP A 48 -6.78 2.89 7.08
N GLY A 49 -7.84 3.55 6.63
CA GLY A 49 -8.13 4.95 6.96
C GLY A 49 -8.41 5.15 8.46
N ILE A 50 -9.20 4.24 9.07
CA ILE A 50 -9.47 4.24 10.52
C ILE A 50 -8.19 4.03 11.32
N GLU A 51 -7.37 3.04 10.95
CA GLU A 51 -6.10 2.74 11.62
C GLU A 51 -5.13 3.93 11.52
N LYS A 52 -5.03 4.56 10.35
CA LYS A 52 -4.23 5.77 10.14
C LYS A 52 -4.74 6.93 11.00
N PHE A 53 -6.06 7.13 11.06
CA PHE A 53 -6.67 8.17 11.89
C PHE A 53 -6.36 7.95 13.38
N GLN A 54 -6.56 6.73 13.88
CA GLN A 54 -6.24 6.38 15.26
C GLN A 54 -4.76 6.66 15.57
N LYS A 55 -3.86 6.27 14.67
CA LYS A 55 -2.42 6.51 14.81
C LYS A 55 -2.06 7.98 14.85
N THR A 56 -2.62 8.80 13.94
CA THR A 56 -2.33 10.25 13.90
C THR A 56 -2.96 11.01 15.06
N ALA A 57 -4.08 10.52 15.58
CA ALA A 57 -4.77 11.10 16.73
C ALA A 57 -4.22 10.65 18.09
N GLY A 58 -3.26 9.71 18.11
CA GLY A 58 -2.68 9.16 19.35
C GLY A 58 -3.59 8.19 20.10
N LEU A 59 -4.54 7.57 19.40
CA LEU A 59 -5.45 6.57 19.95
C LEU A 59 -4.87 5.16 19.80
N LYS A 60 -5.49 4.18 20.46
CA LYS A 60 -5.21 2.78 20.23
C LYS A 60 -5.53 2.41 18.77
N VAL A 61 -4.57 1.80 18.08
CA VAL A 61 -4.71 1.37 16.68
C VAL A 61 -5.27 -0.04 16.65
N ASP A 62 -6.60 -0.14 16.74
CA ASP A 62 -7.32 -1.41 16.66
C ASP A 62 -8.17 -1.55 15.39
N GLY A 63 -8.26 -0.48 14.58
CA GLY A 63 -9.05 -0.46 13.35
C GLY A 63 -10.56 -0.54 13.60
N VAL A 64 -11.01 -0.31 14.82
CA VAL A 64 -12.41 -0.40 15.22
C VAL A 64 -12.94 0.98 15.60
N MET A 65 -14.07 1.35 15.00
CA MET A 65 -14.79 2.57 15.37
C MET A 65 -16.07 2.20 16.10
N ARG A 66 -16.21 2.57 17.37
CA ARG A 66 -17.38 2.25 18.20
C ARG A 66 -18.27 3.47 18.40
N PRO A 67 -19.61 3.28 18.47
CA PRO A 67 -20.55 4.31 18.91
C PRO A 67 -20.13 4.91 20.24
N LYS A 68 -20.07 6.24 20.34
CA LYS A 68 -19.63 6.97 21.55
C LYS A 68 -18.23 6.56 22.04
N GLY A 69 -17.43 5.95 21.17
CA GLY A 69 -16.07 5.51 21.46
C GLY A 69 -15.05 6.63 21.35
N GLU A 70 -13.81 6.30 21.70
CA GLU A 70 -12.67 7.23 21.61
C GLU A 70 -12.46 7.75 20.18
N THR A 71 -12.56 6.86 19.19
CA THR A 71 -12.37 7.22 17.78
C THR A 71 -13.47 8.14 17.26
N GLU A 72 -14.75 7.88 17.57
CA GLU A 72 -15.87 8.77 17.19
C GLU A 72 -15.76 10.16 17.84
N THR A 73 -15.50 10.18 19.15
CA THR A 73 -15.35 11.43 19.91
C THR A 73 -14.24 12.28 19.32
N ARG A 74 -13.10 11.65 18.99
CA ARG A 74 -11.97 12.36 18.42
C ARG A 74 -12.23 12.82 17.00
N THR A 75 -12.95 12.04 16.19
CA THR A 75 -13.39 12.46 14.85
C THR A 75 -14.24 13.72 14.91
N ASN A 76 -15.23 13.77 15.82
CA ASN A 76 -16.06 14.96 16.03
C ASN A 76 -15.23 16.20 16.39
N GLN A 77 -14.29 16.06 17.34
CA GLN A 77 -13.41 17.16 17.72
C GLN A 77 -12.58 17.68 16.54
N VAL A 78 -12.06 16.79 15.70
CA VAL A 78 -11.28 17.18 14.52
C VAL A 78 -12.17 17.89 13.50
N MET A 79 -13.39 17.41 13.27
CA MET A 79 -14.35 18.07 12.39
C MET A 79 -14.74 19.48 12.87
N ASP A 80 -14.92 19.66 14.18
CA ASP A 80 -15.24 20.97 14.76
C ASP A 80 -14.06 21.95 14.66
N ASN A 81 -12.84 21.45 14.80
CA ASN A 81 -11.60 22.21 14.57
C ASN A 81 -11.34 22.52 13.09
N MET A 82 -11.96 21.80 12.14
CA MET A 82 -11.90 22.15 10.72
C MET A 82 -12.92 23.23 10.35
N LYS A 83 -14.06 23.30 11.06
CA LYS A 83 -15.09 24.33 10.86
C LYS A 83 -14.74 25.69 11.46
N THR A 84 -13.84 25.72 12.43
CA THR A 84 -13.38 26.95 13.08
C THR A 84 -11.89 27.16 12.79
N PRO A 85 -11.44 28.36 12.35
CA PRO A 85 -10.02 28.60 12.10
C PRO A 85 -9.20 28.36 13.38
N PRO A 86 -8.04 27.67 13.31
CA PRO A 86 -7.38 27.15 14.49
C PRO A 86 -6.83 28.30 15.36
N LYS A 87 -7.38 28.45 16.57
CA LYS A 87 -6.65 29.10 17.67
C LYS A 87 -5.47 28.20 18.06
N PRO A 88 -4.29 28.75 18.35
CA PRO A 88 -3.10 27.98 18.72
C PRO A 88 -3.41 27.03 19.89
N GLN A 89 -3.29 25.72 19.67
CA GLN A 89 -3.48 24.74 20.74
C GLN A 89 -2.30 24.78 21.70
N GLU A 90 -2.59 25.25 22.91
CA GLU A 90 -1.75 25.18 24.10
C GLU A 90 -1.80 23.74 24.66
N ASN A 91 -0.65 23.12 24.89
CA ASN A 91 -0.54 21.76 25.44
C ASN A 91 -1.17 21.67 26.84
N PRO A 92 -2.05 20.69 27.13
CA PRO A 92 -2.69 20.57 28.43
C PRO A 92 -1.84 19.69 29.36
N ASP A 93 -0.63 20.14 29.74
CA ASP A 93 0.01 19.58 30.94
C ASP A 93 1.10 20.46 31.57
N VAL A 94 0.76 21.71 31.90
CA VAL A 94 1.51 22.44 32.93
C VAL A 94 0.52 23.19 33.81
N LYS A 95 0.27 22.69 35.03
CA LYS A 95 -0.32 23.48 36.12
C LYS A 95 0.51 24.75 36.31
N ARG A 96 0.07 25.89 35.78
CA ARG A 96 0.69 27.20 36.02
C ARG A 96 -0.18 28.02 36.95
N LYS A 97 0.42 28.42 38.08
CA LYS A 97 0.01 29.54 38.92
C LYS A 97 -0.31 30.77 38.03
N PRO A 98 -1.24 31.66 38.42
CA PRO A 98 -1.59 32.83 37.63
C PRO A 98 -0.34 33.70 37.38
N LYS A 99 -0.06 34.01 36.11
CA LYS A 99 1.04 34.89 35.71
C LYS A 99 0.60 36.36 35.72
N PRO A 100 1.48 37.31 36.12
CA PRO A 100 1.23 38.75 36.05
C PRO A 100 1.06 39.24 34.59
N PRO A 101 0.50 40.45 34.39
CA PRO A 101 0.16 40.97 33.06
C PRO A 101 1.37 41.06 32.13
N VAL A 102 1.14 40.69 30.88
CA VAL A 102 2.13 40.54 29.80
C VAL A 102 2.69 41.92 29.39
N PRO A 103 4.01 42.14 29.44
CA PRO A 103 4.63 43.30 28.79
C PRO A 103 4.76 43.08 27.27
N GLU A 104 4.48 44.13 26.49
CA GLU A 104 4.60 44.18 25.03
C GLU A 104 5.95 43.66 24.53
N LYS A 105 5.91 42.81 23.50
CA LYS A 105 7.10 42.13 22.94
C LYS A 105 7.98 43.10 22.15
N LYS A 106 9.24 43.21 22.57
CA LYS A 106 10.36 43.72 21.75
C LYS A 106 10.74 42.73 20.61
N PRO A 107 11.33 43.20 19.50
CA PRO A 107 11.61 42.37 18.33
C PRO A 107 12.65 41.27 18.62
N VAL A 108 12.38 40.07 18.10
CA VAL A 108 13.16 38.84 18.33
C VAL A 108 14.56 38.98 17.71
N ARG A 109 15.58 39.15 18.57
CA ARG A 109 17.01 39.13 18.20
C ARG A 109 17.65 37.72 18.30
N ASP A 110 16.88 36.70 18.66
CA ASP A 110 17.42 35.36 18.91
C ASP A 110 17.04 34.35 17.80
N CYS A 111 18.05 33.80 17.12
CA CYS A 111 17.89 32.79 16.06
C CYS A 111 17.54 31.38 16.61
N SER A 112 17.25 31.25 17.90
CA SER A 112 16.98 29.95 18.57
C SER A 112 15.73 29.25 18.02
N ALA A 113 14.67 30.01 17.72
CA ALA A 113 13.45 29.49 17.11
C ALA A 113 13.68 28.94 15.70
N LEU A 114 14.50 29.63 14.89
CA LEU A 114 14.88 29.20 13.54
C LEU A 114 15.75 27.93 13.58
N LYS A 115 16.66 27.83 14.55
CA LYS A 115 17.47 26.62 14.78
C LYS A 115 16.59 25.42 15.12
N ALA A 116 15.65 25.59 16.04
CA ALA A 116 14.70 24.54 16.41
C ALA A 116 13.84 24.10 15.21
N ALA A 117 13.38 25.05 14.38
CA ALA A 117 12.64 24.75 13.15
C ALA A 117 13.48 23.94 12.14
N LEU A 118 14.75 24.30 11.95
CA LEU A 118 15.68 23.57 11.08
C LEU A 118 15.91 22.14 11.59
N ASP A 119 16.12 21.96 12.89
CA ASP A 119 16.33 20.64 13.48
C ASP A 119 15.07 19.76 13.39
N ASN A 120 13.88 20.34 13.54
CA ASN A 120 12.61 19.64 13.30
C ASN A 120 12.47 19.19 11.84
N ALA A 121 12.78 20.09 10.89
CA ALA A 121 12.71 19.78 9.46
C ALA A 121 13.73 18.69 9.06
N ARG A 122 14.93 18.70 9.64
CA ARG A 122 15.93 17.64 9.45
C ARG A 122 15.48 16.30 10.01
N ARG A 123 14.82 16.28 11.17
CA ARG A 123 14.24 15.06 11.73
C ARG A 123 13.14 14.49 10.82
N ASP A 124 12.23 15.33 10.33
CA ASP A 124 11.20 14.93 9.36
C ASP A 124 11.81 14.31 8.10
N MET A 125 12.87 14.95 7.56
CA MET A 125 13.60 14.40 6.40
C MET A 125 14.19 13.02 6.68
N ARG A 126 14.87 12.84 7.83
CA ARG A 126 15.47 11.55 8.19
C ARG A 126 14.45 10.44 8.32
N VAL A 127 13.29 10.74 8.91
CA VAL A 127 12.20 9.76 9.06
C VAL A 127 11.67 9.36 7.68
N LYS A 128 11.36 10.32 6.81
CA LYS A 128 10.87 10.04 5.45
C LYS A 128 11.88 9.28 4.60
N ASP A 129 13.15 9.63 4.70
CA ASP A 129 14.24 8.92 4.00
C ASP A 129 14.41 7.48 4.51
N ALA A 130 14.25 7.24 5.81
CA ALA A 130 14.26 5.88 6.37
C ALA A 130 13.07 5.05 5.87
N ILE A 131 11.87 5.65 5.81
CA ILE A 131 10.68 4.99 5.26
C ILE A 131 10.90 4.62 3.78
N LEU A 132 11.41 5.55 2.97
CA LEU A 132 11.70 5.29 1.56
C LEU A 132 12.74 4.18 1.38
N ARG A 133 13.78 4.14 2.22
CA ARG A 133 14.78 3.06 2.21
C ARG A 133 14.17 1.70 2.54
N ASN A 134 13.28 1.64 3.54
CA ASN A 134 12.61 0.39 3.90
C ASN A 134 11.66 -0.07 2.78
N ALA A 135 10.88 0.83 2.20
CA ALA A 135 10.01 0.52 1.06
C ALA A 135 10.80 -0.02 -0.15
N ASN A 136 11.97 0.56 -0.45
CA ASN A 136 12.84 0.06 -1.51
C ASN A 136 13.42 -1.33 -1.21
N LYS A 137 13.74 -1.64 0.06
CA LYS A 137 14.16 -2.99 0.47
C LYS A 137 13.04 -4.02 0.29
N GLU A 138 11.81 -3.67 0.69
CA GLU A 138 10.64 -4.52 0.48
C GLU A 138 10.40 -4.77 -1.02
N LEU A 139 10.51 -3.73 -1.85
CA LEU A 139 10.39 -3.85 -3.30
C LEU A 139 11.44 -4.81 -3.89
N GLN A 140 12.68 -4.77 -3.39
CA GLN A 140 13.73 -5.71 -3.79
C GLN A 140 13.40 -7.15 -3.35
N ALA A 141 12.92 -7.34 -2.12
CA ALA A 141 12.52 -8.65 -1.62
C ALA A 141 11.37 -9.24 -2.45
N LEU A 142 10.39 -8.43 -2.84
CA LEU A 142 9.30 -8.87 -3.72
C LEU A 142 9.80 -9.26 -5.11
N LYS A 143 10.74 -8.49 -5.69
CA LYS A 143 11.37 -8.85 -6.98
C LYS A 143 12.11 -10.18 -6.90
N GLN A 144 12.87 -10.41 -5.83
CA GLN A 144 13.53 -11.70 -5.59
C GLN A 144 12.52 -12.85 -5.47
N LYS A 145 11.40 -12.65 -4.77
CA LYS A 145 10.32 -13.64 -4.68
C LYS A 145 9.71 -13.95 -6.05
N ARG A 146 9.43 -12.92 -6.86
CA ARG A 146 8.95 -13.08 -8.24
C ARG A 146 9.92 -13.92 -9.06
N ASP A 147 11.21 -13.61 -8.99
CA ASP A 147 12.22 -14.31 -9.78
C ASP A 147 12.37 -15.78 -9.33
N ALA A 148 12.31 -16.04 -8.01
CA ALA A 148 12.29 -17.39 -7.47
C ALA A 148 11.06 -18.20 -7.92
N LEU A 149 9.86 -17.59 -7.86
CA LEU A 149 8.63 -18.23 -8.34
C LEU A 149 8.69 -18.51 -9.84
N LYS A 150 9.24 -17.58 -10.62
CA LYS A 150 9.42 -17.77 -12.06
C LYS A 150 10.29 -18.99 -12.36
N THR A 151 11.42 -19.13 -11.66
CA THR A 151 12.29 -20.30 -11.81
C THR A 151 11.60 -21.60 -11.38
N GLU A 152 10.72 -21.55 -10.38
CA GLU A 152 9.96 -22.73 -9.96
C GLU A 152 8.95 -23.15 -11.03
N ILE A 153 8.21 -22.21 -11.61
CA ILE A 153 7.29 -22.45 -12.73
C ILE A 153 8.03 -23.06 -13.93
N GLU A 154 9.21 -22.54 -14.27
CA GLU A 154 10.05 -23.08 -15.34
C GLU A 154 10.46 -24.53 -15.06
N LYS A 155 10.90 -24.84 -13.84
CA LYS A 155 11.26 -26.22 -13.43
C LYS A 155 10.09 -27.18 -13.48
N GLU A 156 8.92 -26.79 -12.95
CA GLU A 156 7.73 -27.64 -12.98
C GLU A 156 7.29 -27.89 -14.43
N THR A 157 7.36 -26.87 -15.28
CA THR A 157 7.04 -26.99 -16.72
C THR A 157 8.00 -27.94 -17.42
N ASP A 158 9.31 -27.83 -17.17
CA ASP A 158 10.32 -28.74 -17.72
C ASP A 158 10.12 -30.19 -17.26
N GLN A 159 9.78 -30.39 -15.98
CA GLN A 159 9.47 -31.71 -15.43
C GLN A 159 8.22 -32.33 -16.07
N ARG A 160 7.15 -31.53 -16.23
CA ARG A 160 5.92 -31.94 -16.91
C ARG A 160 6.20 -32.31 -18.37
N ASN A 161 6.93 -31.47 -19.10
CA ASN A 161 7.34 -31.76 -20.48
C ASN A 161 8.14 -33.07 -20.57
N LYS A 162 9.11 -33.28 -19.67
CA LYS A 162 9.91 -34.51 -19.63
C LYS A 162 9.07 -35.74 -19.31
N ALA A 163 8.06 -35.63 -18.44
CA ALA A 163 7.13 -36.72 -18.13
C ALA A 163 6.26 -37.09 -19.34
N VAL A 164 5.72 -36.09 -20.05
CA VAL A 164 4.95 -36.28 -21.28
C VAL A 164 5.80 -36.98 -22.36
N PHE A 165 7.02 -36.48 -22.62
CA PHE A 165 7.93 -37.12 -23.58
C PHE A 165 8.26 -38.57 -23.21
N LYS A 166 8.47 -38.86 -21.93
CA LYS A 166 8.73 -40.23 -21.46
C LYS A 166 7.52 -41.15 -21.62
N GLY A 167 6.31 -40.63 -21.42
CA GLY A 167 5.04 -41.33 -21.66
C GLY A 167 4.90 -41.73 -23.13
N ILE A 168 5.12 -40.78 -24.04
CA ILE A 168 5.11 -41.01 -25.50
C ILE A 168 6.11 -42.11 -25.90
N LEU A 169 7.32 -42.09 -25.34
CA LEU A 169 8.36 -43.09 -25.64
C LEU A 169 8.05 -44.48 -25.08
N LYS A 170 7.39 -44.59 -23.92
CA LYS A 170 7.03 -45.87 -23.29
C LYS A 170 5.75 -46.49 -23.84
N GLY A 171 4.86 -45.69 -24.45
CA GLY A 171 3.58 -46.13 -25.01
C GLY A 171 3.68 -47.02 -26.27
N GLY A 172 4.89 -47.38 -26.73
CA GLY A 172 5.06 -48.34 -27.80
C GLY A 172 4.55 -47.83 -29.15
N TYR A 173 5.41 -47.11 -29.88
CA TYR A 173 5.27 -46.87 -31.31
C TYR A 173 5.12 -48.20 -32.06
N ARG A 174 3.88 -48.67 -32.29
CA ARG A 174 3.58 -49.70 -33.28
C ARG A 174 3.35 -49.04 -34.64
N GLY A 175 4.44 -48.99 -35.41
CA GLY A 175 4.48 -48.95 -36.88
C GLY A 175 3.44 -48.12 -37.63
N GLY A 176 3.82 -46.91 -38.05
CA GLY A 176 3.08 -46.14 -39.05
C GLY A 176 3.82 -44.87 -39.47
N ARG A 177 4.55 -44.96 -40.59
CA ARG A 177 4.99 -43.87 -41.48
C ARG A 177 5.48 -42.56 -40.81
N MET A 178 6.80 -42.45 -40.66
CA MET A 178 7.54 -41.21 -40.35
C MET A 178 7.30 -40.14 -41.43
N GLY A 179 6.30 -39.29 -41.21
CA GLY A 179 6.13 -38.03 -41.91
C GLY A 179 5.99 -36.90 -40.89
N SER A 180 7.07 -36.18 -40.64
CA SER A 180 7.06 -34.78 -40.20
C SER A 180 6.17 -34.43 -38.98
N LEU A 181 6.58 -34.79 -37.76
CA LEU A 181 5.98 -34.26 -36.52
C LEU A 181 7.03 -33.77 -35.50
N ILE A 182 8.18 -33.29 -35.99
CA ILE A 182 9.05 -32.42 -35.19
C ILE A 182 8.62 -30.98 -35.46
N GLY A 183 7.59 -30.54 -34.75
CA GLY A 183 7.05 -29.17 -34.80
C GLY A 183 5.52 -29.21 -34.81
N PRO A 184 4.80 -28.66 -33.81
CA PRO A 184 5.18 -27.61 -32.86
C PRO A 184 4.74 -27.92 -31.41
N LEU A 185 5.54 -28.65 -30.62
CA LEU A 185 5.30 -28.70 -29.16
C LEU A 185 5.97 -27.53 -28.41
N ALA A 186 6.80 -26.74 -29.09
CA ALA A 186 7.41 -25.53 -28.54
C ALA A 186 6.48 -24.30 -28.60
N THR A 187 5.35 -24.35 -29.31
CA THR A 187 4.49 -23.18 -29.53
C THR A 187 3.34 -23.06 -28.51
N ALA A 188 3.06 -24.08 -27.71
CA ALA A 188 1.97 -24.04 -26.72
C ALA A 188 2.40 -23.46 -25.36
N ALA A 189 3.71 -23.38 -25.06
CA ALA A 189 4.19 -22.87 -23.76
C ALA A 189 4.33 -21.33 -23.71
N GLY A 190 4.03 -20.61 -24.80
CA GLY A 190 4.25 -19.17 -24.93
C GLY A 190 3.01 -18.27 -24.86
N THR A 191 1.79 -18.84 -24.80
CA THR A 191 0.57 -18.03 -24.93
C THR A 191 -0.52 -18.49 -23.98
N VAL A 192 -0.34 -18.18 -22.69
CA VAL A 192 -1.44 -18.06 -21.74
C VAL A 192 -1.58 -16.59 -21.34
N ALA A 193 -1.78 -15.75 -22.36
CA ALA A 193 -2.23 -14.38 -22.19
C ALA A 193 -3.29 -14.12 -23.26
N GLY A 194 -4.55 -14.39 -22.91
CA GLY A 194 -5.75 -13.90 -23.58
C GLY A 194 -5.91 -14.26 -25.06
N GLY A 195 -6.65 -15.34 -25.34
CA GLY A 195 -7.17 -15.57 -26.70
C GLY A 195 -7.67 -16.99 -26.91
N THR A 196 -8.99 -17.13 -27.03
CA THR A 196 -9.67 -18.33 -27.53
C THR A 196 -9.11 -18.73 -28.90
N ILE A 197 -8.58 -19.94 -29.04
CA ILE A 197 -8.32 -20.56 -30.34
C ILE A 197 -9.29 -21.71 -30.53
N GLY A 198 -10.36 -21.44 -31.30
CA GLY A 198 -11.15 -22.49 -31.93
C GLY A 198 -10.34 -23.06 -33.09
N GLY A 199 -9.99 -24.34 -33.01
CA GLY A 199 -9.26 -25.06 -34.04
C GLY A 199 -9.38 -26.56 -33.82
N THR A 200 -10.39 -27.14 -34.44
CA THR A 200 -10.66 -28.58 -34.50
C THR A 200 -9.49 -29.36 -35.09
N LEU A 201 -8.82 -30.19 -34.27
CA LEU A 201 -8.10 -31.37 -34.74
C LEU A 201 -8.60 -32.57 -33.95
N GLY A 202 -9.49 -33.33 -34.59
CA GLY A 202 -10.02 -34.58 -34.06
C GLY A 202 -9.01 -35.70 -34.22
N TYR A 203 -8.24 -35.99 -33.17
CA TYR A 203 -7.68 -37.31 -32.87
C TYR A 203 -7.55 -37.39 -31.34
N GLY A 204 -7.91 -38.54 -30.78
CA GLY A 204 -8.25 -38.76 -29.37
C GLY A 204 -7.32 -38.05 -28.38
N VAL A 205 -7.85 -36.98 -27.76
CA VAL A 205 -7.18 -36.21 -26.70
C VAL A 205 -7.56 -36.75 -25.31
N GLU A 206 -8.53 -37.66 -25.21
CA GLU A 206 -9.08 -38.10 -23.91
C GLU A 206 -8.07 -38.85 -23.04
N GLU A 207 -7.07 -39.52 -23.63
CA GLU A 207 -6.04 -40.26 -22.86
C GLU A 207 -4.82 -39.39 -22.45
N LEU A 208 -4.69 -38.19 -23.03
CA LEU A 208 -3.62 -37.23 -22.69
C LEU A 208 -4.08 -36.19 -21.66
N VAL A 209 -5.39 -35.98 -21.50
CA VAL A 209 -5.97 -35.07 -20.51
C VAL A 209 -5.78 -35.58 -19.09
N ASP A 210 -5.78 -36.89 -18.86
CA ASP A 210 -5.55 -37.46 -17.51
C ASP A 210 -4.09 -37.34 -17.05
N VAL A 211 -3.12 -37.31 -17.96
CA VAL A 211 -1.70 -37.09 -17.62
C VAL A 211 -1.38 -35.61 -17.37
N LEU A 212 -2.17 -34.71 -17.98
CA LEU A 212 -2.04 -33.26 -17.79
C LEU A 212 -2.83 -32.72 -16.58
N SER A 213 -3.71 -33.53 -15.99
CA SER A 213 -4.50 -33.19 -14.80
C SER A 213 -3.71 -33.34 -13.48
N GLY A 214 -2.38 -33.35 -13.56
CA GLY A 214 -1.49 -33.44 -12.40
C GLY A 214 -1.79 -32.34 -11.39
N ASP A 215 -2.23 -32.79 -10.21
CA ASP A 215 -2.39 -32.16 -8.90
C ASP A 215 -2.30 -30.64 -8.90
N GLY A 216 -3.36 -29.95 -8.45
CA GLY A 216 -3.58 -28.49 -8.55
C GLY A 216 -2.53 -27.54 -7.93
N THR A 217 -1.29 -27.96 -7.74
CA THR A 217 -0.15 -27.19 -7.23
C THR A 217 0.28 -26.07 -8.19
N LEU A 218 0.32 -26.30 -9.50
CA LEU A 218 0.83 -25.31 -10.47
C LEU A 218 -0.07 -24.07 -10.56
N GLY A 219 -1.40 -24.25 -10.40
CA GLY A 219 -2.35 -23.14 -10.28
C GLY A 219 -2.07 -22.26 -9.06
N THR A 220 -1.70 -22.85 -7.91
CA THR A 220 -1.39 -22.08 -6.69
C THR A 220 -0.08 -21.29 -6.80
N VAL A 221 0.90 -21.79 -7.57
CA VAL A 221 2.18 -21.10 -7.82
C VAL A 221 1.99 -19.93 -8.79
N GLU A 222 1.18 -20.12 -9.84
CA GLU A 222 0.87 -19.07 -10.82
C GLU A 222 0.01 -17.94 -10.21
N GLU A 223 -0.98 -18.29 -9.37
CA GLU A 223 -1.73 -17.30 -8.56
C GLU A 223 -0.82 -16.51 -7.62
N SER A 224 0.11 -17.20 -6.95
CA SER A 224 1.11 -16.57 -6.08
C SER A 224 2.02 -15.62 -6.87
N TYR A 225 2.43 -15.99 -8.08
CA TYR A 225 3.23 -15.14 -8.96
C TYR A 225 2.48 -13.87 -9.37
N GLN A 226 1.22 -13.98 -9.81
CA GLN A 226 0.40 -12.83 -10.19
C GLN A 226 0.18 -11.88 -9.02
N LYS A 227 -0.04 -12.41 -7.82
CA LYS A 227 -0.14 -11.60 -6.60
C LYS A 227 1.15 -10.81 -6.34
N VAL A 228 2.32 -11.45 -6.43
CA VAL A 228 3.61 -10.77 -6.22
C VAL A 228 3.85 -9.68 -7.28
N VAL A 229 3.49 -9.91 -8.54
CA VAL A 229 3.60 -8.90 -9.61
C VAL A 229 2.70 -7.68 -9.32
N SER A 230 1.47 -7.91 -8.86
CA SER A 230 0.56 -6.86 -8.44
C SER A 230 1.11 -6.05 -7.26
N ASP A 231 1.60 -6.72 -6.22
CA ASP A 231 2.18 -6.10 -5.03
C ASP A 231 3.41 -5.23 -5.40
N ILE A 232 4.27 -5.69 -6.32
CA ILE A 232 5.38 -4.90 -6.88
C ILE A 232 4.88 -3.64 -7.58
N GLY A 233 3.84 -3.77 -8.41
CA GLY A 233 3.25 -2.65 -9.14
C GLY A 233 2.73 -1.57 -8.19
N ASN A 234 1.92 -1.97 -7.20
CA ASN A 234 1.34 -1.07 -6.19
C ASN A 234 2.42 -0.35 -5.39
N LEU A 235 3.43 -1.07 -4.89
CA LEU A 235 4.51 -0.49 -4.10
C LEU A 235 5.38 0.47 -4.94
N SER A 236 5.67 0.12 -6.20
CA SER A 236 6.42 0.98 -7.13
C SER A 236 5.68 2.30 -7.42
N VAL A 237 4.36 2.24 -7.59
CA VAL A 237 3.51 3.43 -7.76
C VAL A 237 3.51 4.28 -6.51
N ALA A 238 3.34 3.68 -5.32
CA ALA A 238 3.37 4.42 -4.05
C ALA A 238 4.72 5.13 -3.83
N ILE A 239 5.84 4.46 -4.09
CA ILE A 239 7.18 5.06 -4.01
C ILE A 239 7.28 6.28 -4.95
N SER A 240 6.88 6.11 -6.21
CA SER A 240 7.07 7.13 -7.25
C SER A 240 6.12 8.33 -7.12
N LYS A 241 4.85 8.08 -6.77
CA LYS A 241 3.81 9.11 -6.76
C LYS A 241 3.59 9.77 -5.40
N LEU A 242 3.91 9.09 -4.29
CA LEU A 242 3.65 9.61 -2.94
C LEU A 242 4.96 9.95 -2.23
N TYR A 243 5.85 8.97 -2.05
CA TYR A 243 7.04 9.15 -1.22
C TYR A 243 8.10 10.08 -1.83
N VAL A 244 8.42 9.93 -3.11
CA VAL A 244 9.45 10.75 -3.77
C VAL A 244 9.07 12.24 -3.79
N PRO A 245 7.84 12.64 -4.17
CA PRO A 245 7.42 14.04 -4.11
C PRO A 245 7.43 14.63 -2.69
N GLU A 246 6.95 13.88 -1.69
CA GLU A 246 6.96 14.34 -0.30
C GLU A 246 8.38 14.53 0.26
N LEU A 247 9.30 13.64 -0.10
CA LEU A 247 10.70 13.77 0.30
C LEU A 247 11.34 15.01 -0.32
N ARG A 248 11.08 15.28 -1.62
CA ARG A 248 11.53 16.50 -2.29
C ARG A 248 10.97 17.76 -1.63
N ALA A 249 9.67 17.79 -1.34
CA ALA A 249 9.04 18.92 -0.65
C ALA A 249 9.66 19.15 0.74
N THR A 250 10.02 18.07 1.45
CA THR A 250 10.69 18.15 2.75
C THR A 250 12.14 18.65 2.62
N GLN A 251 12.85 18.23 1.57
CA GLN A 251 14.19 18.72 1.24
C GLN A 251 14.19 20.23 0.98
N GLU A 252 13.20 20.73 0.22
CA GLU A 252 13.05 22.17 -0.02
C GLU A 252 12.72 22.95 1.26
N ARG A 253 11.89 22.40 2.16
CA ARG A 253 11.65 23.00 3.48
C ARG A 253 12.93 23.11 4.30
N VAL A 254 13.76 22.06 4.32
CA VAL A 254 15.06 22.10 5.01
C VAL A 254 15.99 23.13 4.39
N LYS A 255 16.07 23.22 3.06
CA LYS A 255 16.88 24.26 2.38
C LYS A 255 16.44 25.66 2.80
N LYS A 256 15.14 25.96 2.72
CA LYS A 256 14.57 27.26 3.12
C LYS A 256 14.82 27.58 4.60
N SER A 257 14.60 26.62 5.51
CA SER A 257 14.87 26.81 6.94
C SER A 257 16.36 27.03 7.22
N ASN A 258 17.24 26.36 6.48
CA ASN A 258 18.69 26.51 6.63
C ASN A 258 19.16 27.88 6.14
N GLU A 259 18.62 28.36 5.02
CA GLU A 259 18.89 29.69 4.50
C GLU A 259 18.40 30.79 5.45
N ALA A 260 17.18 30.68 5.97
CA ALA A 260 16.63 31.61 6.96
C ALA A 260 17.47 31.63 8.25
N TYR A 261 17.92 30.47 8.72
CA TYR A 261 18.82 30.38 9.87
C TYR A 261 20.18 31.05 9.60
N ARG A 262 20.75 30.84 8.40
CA ARG A 262 22.02 31.47 7.99
C ARG A 262 21.91 33.00 7.93
N VAL A 263 20.85 33.53 7.32
CA VAL A 263 20.59 34.97 7.25
C VAL A 263 20.44 35.56 8.65
N CYS A 264 19.64 34.93 9.52
CA CYS A 264 19.49 35.37 10.91
C CYS A 264 20.82 35.38 11.66
N LYS A 265 21.65 34.34 11.48
CA LYS A 265 22.96 34.25 12.15
C LYS A 265 23.92 35.35 11.68
N ASN A 266 23.91 35.70 10.39
CA ASN A 266 24.79 36.72 9.82
C ASN A 266 24.38 38.16 10.18
N HIS A 267 23.11 38.41 10.52
CA HIS A 267 22.64 39.73 10.96
C HIS A 267 22.76 39.96 12.48
N ASN A 268 23.00 38.91 13.27
CA ASN A 268 23.09 38.97 14.73
C ASN A 268 24.50 38.65 15.28
N GLY A 269 25.49 38.43 14.40
CA GLY A 269 26.91 38.28 14.76
C GLY A 269 27.67 39.56 14.47
#